data_AF-A0A346N1B0-F1
#
_entry.id   AF-A0A346N1B0-F1
#
_cell.length_a   1.000
_cell.length_b   1.000
_cell.length_c   1.000
_cell.angle_alpha   90.00
_cell.angle_beta   90.00
_cell.angle_gamma   90.00
#
_symmetry.space_group_name_H-M   'P 1'
#
loop_
_entity.id
_entity.type
_entity.pdbx_description
1 polymer ?
#
loop_
_entity_poly.entity_id
_entity_poly.type
_entity_poly.pdbx_seq_one_letter_code
_entity_poly.pdbx_strand_id
1 'polypeptide(L)'
;MKYLLHVVLPLLIQLAVTGGVMLATNGGGSFVGLAAMLLGLYGIPLTALINLLLTRQQPRAGRTVLVSLPVPLLTLAMLVAAITLRL
;
A
#
# COMPACT_ATOMS: atom_id res chain seq x y z
N MET A 1 -19.48 -3.70 -10.47
CA MET A 1 -18.27 -4.55 -10.38
C MET A 1 -16.96 -3.84 -10.68
N LYS A 2 -16.88 -2.93 -11.69
CA LYS A 2 -15.63 -2.23 -12.03
C LYS A 2 -14.92 -1.55 -10.84
N TYR A 3 -15.63 -0.79 -10.02
CA TYR A 3 -15.02 -0.09 -8.87
C TYR A 3 -14.58 -1.04 -7.76
N LEU A 4 -15.28 -2.18 -7.60
CA LEU A 4 -14.91 -3.19 -6.62
C LEU A 4 -13.53 -3.78 -6.94
N LEU A 5 -13.32 -4.17 -8.20
CA LEU A 5 -12.07 -4.81 -8.64
C LEU A 5 -10.91 -3.83 -8.80
N HIS A 6 -11.19 -2.60 -9.25
CA HIS A 6 -10.13 -1.64 -9.61
C HIS A 6 -9.79 -0.62 -8.52
N VAL A 7 -10.65 -0.46 -7.51
CA VAL A 7 -10.46 0.53 -6.43
C VAL A 7 -10.50 -0.15 -5.06
N VAL A 8 -11.58 -0.88 -4.76
CA VAL A 8 -11.77 -1.48 -3.43
C VAL A 8 -10.79 -2.62 -3.17
N LEU A 9 -10.61 -3.54 -4.12
CA LEU A 9 -9.71 -4.67 -3.95
C LEU A 9 -8.24 -4.22 -3.75
N PRO A 10 -7.67 -3.32 -4.57
CA PRO A 10 -6.33 -2.81 -4.32
C PRO A 10 -6.20 -2.04 -3.00
N LEU A 11 -7.22 -1.26 -2.63
CA LEU A 11 -7.27 -0.55 -1.35
C LEU A 11 -7.16 -1.53 -0.17
N LEU A 12 -7.94 -2.61 -0.18
CA LEU A 12 -7.92 -3.64 0.86
C LEU A 12 -6.57 -4.34 0.95
N ILE A 13 -5.96 -4.66 -0.21
CA ILE A 13 -4.62 -5.27 -0.25
C ILE A 13 -3.58 -4.34 0.36
N GLN A 14 -3.61 -3.05 0.02
CA GLN A 14 -2.68 -2.07 0.57
C GLN A 14 -2.84 -1.92 2.08
N LEU A 15 -4.08 -1.81 2.57
CA LEU A 15 -4.36 -1.75 4.01
C LEU A 15 -3.87 -3.01 4.75
N ALA A 16 -4.12 -4.19 4.18
CA ALA A 16 -3.69 -5.45 4.78
C ALA A 16 -2.16 -5.56 4.86
N VAL A 17 -1.45 -5.21 3.78
CA VAL A 17 0.02 -5.25 3.74
C VAL A 17 0.61 -4.22 4.69
N THR A 18 0.21 -2.95 4.58
CA THR A 18 0.74 -1.88 5.41
C THR A 18 0.42 -2.11 6.90
N GLY A 19 -0.82 -2.52 7.22
CA GLY A 19 -1.21 -2.90 8.58
C GLY A 19 -0.40 -4.08 9.12
N GLY A 20 -0.16 -5.10 8.30
CA GLY A 20 0.72 -6.22 8.64
C GLY A 20 2.14 -5.78 8.98
N VAL A 21 2.73 -4.87 8.20
CA VAL A 21 4.05 -4.29 8.48
C VAL A 21 4.06 -3.51 9.80
N MET A 22 3.04 -2.68 10.03
CA MET A 22 2.93 -1.92 11.28
C MET A 22 2.86 -2.84 12.50
N LEU A 23 2.06 -3.91 12.43
CA LEU A 23 1.94 -4.88 13.51
C LEU A 23 3.25 -5.66 13.72
N ALA A 24 3.94 -6.03 12.64
CA ALA A 24 5.22 -6.74 12.70
C ALA A 24 6.36 -5.86 13.25
N THR A 25 6.25 -4.53 13.11
CA THR A 25 7.25 -3.55 13.58
C THR A 25 6.81 -2.83 14.85
N ASN A 26 5.73 -3.29 15.49
CA ASN A 26 5.16 -2.64 16.67
C ASN A 26 5.96 -3.00 17.93
N GLY A 27 6.67 -2.02 18.47
CA GLY A 27 7.51 -2.14 19.68
C GLY A 27 8.89 -1.52 19.49
N GLY A 28 9.32 -0.68 20.44
CA GLY A 28 10.71 -0.18 20.52
C GLY A 28 11.06 1.11 19.74
N GLY A 29 10.11 1.76 19.06
CA GLY A 29 10.38 3.00 18.31
C GLY A 29 10.90 2.79 16.89
N SER A 30 10.54 1.67 16.25
CA SER A 30 10.96 1.35 14.89
C SER A 30 10.59 2.45 13.89
N PHE A 31 11.62 3.08 13.31
CA PHE A 31 11.48 4.07 12.23
C PHE A 31 10.73 3.49 11.03
N VAL A 32 10.82 2.18 10.83
CA VAL A 32 10.17 1.47 9.72
C VAL A 32 8.65 1.40 9.92
N GLY A 33 8.18 1.12 11.13
CA GLY A 33 6.74 1.12 11.43
C GLY A 33 6.12 2.51 11.22
N LEU A 34 6.83 3.56 11.63
CA LEU A 34 6.40 4.95 11.45
C LEU A 34 6.39 5.35 9.96
N ALA A 35 7.43 4.98 9.22
CA ALA A 35 7.47 5.23 7.78
C ALA A 35 6.39 4.46 7.01
N ALA A 36 6.10 3.20 7.38
CA ALA A 36 4.98 2.44 6.85
C ALA A 36 3.65 3.14 7.15
N MET A 37 3.50 3.78 8.32
CA MET A 37 2.33 4.59 8.65
C MET A 37 2.18 5.82 7.78
N LEU A 38 3.25 6.58 7.57
CA LEU A 38 3.20 7.76 6.70
C LEU A 38 2.92 7.38 5.25
N LEU A 39 3.54 6.31 4.75
CA LEU A 39 3.25 5.75 3.43
C LEU A 39 1.80 5.28 3.32
N GLY A 40 1.28 4.62 4.35
CA GLY A 40 -0.13 4.22 4.42
C GLY A 40 -1.08 5.42 4.37
N LEU A 41 -0.79 6.45 5.16
CA LEU A 41 -1.64 7.63 5.32
C LEU A 41 -1.79 8.44 4.04
N TYR A 42 -0.73 8.58 3.24
CA TYR A 42 -0.77 9.37 2.00
C TYR A 42 -0.83 8.51 0.73
N GLY A 43 -0.08 7.41 0.71
CA GLY A 43 0.02 6.53 -0.46
C GLY A 43 -1.30 5.85 -0.78
N ILE A 44 -1.99 5.30 0.22
CA ILE A 44 -3.24 4.53 0.04
C ILE A 44 -4.40 5.41 -0.46
N PRO A 45 -4.68 6.60 0.11
CA PRO A 45 -5.72 7.47 -0.44
C PRO A 45 -5.39 7.96 -1.85
N LEU A 46 -4.12 8.25 -2.13
CA LEU A 46 -3.69 8.73 -3.44
C LEU A 46 -3.85 7.65 -4.52
N THR A 47 -3.41 6.42 -4.25
CA THR A 47 -3.62 5.28 -5.18
C THR A 47 -5.09 4.99 -5.40
N ALA A 48 -5.92 5.05 -4.36
CA ALA A 48 -7.37 4.87 -4.47
C ALA A 48 -8.01 5.97 -5.35
N LEU A 49 -7.61 7.23 -5.18
CA LEU A 49 -8.08 8.34 -6.00
C LEU A 49 -7.66 8.19 -7.47
N ILE A 50 -6.39 7.86 -7.73
CA ILE A 50 -5.90 7.66 -9.11
C ILE A 50 -6.64 6.48 -9.76
N ASN A 51 -6.82 5.37 -9.06
CA ASN A 51 -7.57 4.23 -9.56
C ASN A 51 -9.04 4.57 -9.83
N LEU A 52 -9.67 5.38 -8.99
CA LEU A 52 -11.03 5.86 -9.22
C LEU A 52 -11.12 6.68 -10.50
N LEU A 53 -10.19 7.61 -10.72
CA LEU A 53 -10.12 8.43 -11.93
C LEU A 53 -9.86 7.57 -13.19
N LEU A 54 -8.91 6.64 -13.12
CA LEU A 54 -8.61 5.72 -14.22
C LEU A 54 -9.82 4.82 -14.56
N THR A 55 -10.51 4.30 -13.55
CA THR A 55 -11.70 3.45 -13.73
C THR A 55 -12.89 4.23 -14.29
N ARG A 56 -12.98 5.54 -14.01
CA ARG A 56 -13.99 6.42 -14.60
C ARG A 56 -13.75 6.64 -16.09
N GLN A 57 -12.51 6.79 -16.53
CA GLN A 57 -12.17 7.04 -17.93
C GLN A 57 -12.15 5.76 -18.76
N GLN A 58 -11.30 4.80 -18.41
CA GLN A 58 -11.15 3.52 -19.10
C GLN A 58 -10.67 2.45 -18.11
N PRO A 59 -11.55 1.53 -17.63
CA PRO A 59 -11.17 0.49 -16.70
C PRO A 59 -10.23 -0.51 -17.38
N ARG A 60 -8.92 -0.38 -17.11
CA ARG A 60 -7.88 -1.32 -17.55
C ARG A 60 -7.19 -1.92 -16.33
N ALA A 61 -7.39 -3.23 -16.12
CA ALA A 61 -6.84 -3.98 -14.99
C ALA A 61 -5.32 -3.78 -14.83
N GLY A 62 -4.56 -3.88 -15.93
CA GLY A 62 -3.10 -3.73 -15.89
C GLY A 62 -2.65 -2.36 -15.33
N ARG A 63 -3.31 -1.27 -15.73
CA ARG A 63 -2.97 0.08 -15.22
C ARG A 63 -3.31 0.24 -13.75
N THR A 64 -4.48 -0.24 -13.31
CA THR A 64 -4.90 -0.12 -11.91
C THR A 64 -4.00 -0.95 -10.99
N VAL A 65 -3.54 -2.12 -11.45
CA VAL A 65 -2.57 -2.94 -10.71
C VAL A 65 -1.21 -2.24 -10.63
N LEU A 66 -0.70 -1.73 -11.76
CA LEU A 66 0.59 -1.03 -11.80
C LEU A 66 0.64 0.20 -10.89
N VAL A 67 -0.45 0.96 -10.78
CA VAL A 67 -0.53 2.12 -9.88
C VAL A 67 -0.61 1.68 -8.41
N SER A 68 -1.20 0.52 -8.13
CA SER A 68 -1.42 0.06 -6.76
C SER A 68 -0.25 -0.74 -6.18
N LEU A 69 0.65 -1.24 -7.02
CA LEU A 69 1.78 -2.08 -6.64
C LEU A 69 2.90 -1.37 -5.83
N PRO A 70 3.24 -0.10 -6.10
CA PRO A 70 4.39 0.55 -5.48
C PRO A 70 4.29 0.66 -3.95
N VAL A 71 3.13 1.10 -3.43
CA VAL A 71 2.92 1.26 -1.97
C VAL A 71 3.17 -0.05 -1.20
N PRO A 72 2.51 -1.18 -1.52
CA PRO A 72 2.72 -2.44 -0.80
C PRO A 72 4.13 -2.99 -1.00
N LEU A 73 4.71 -2.86 -2.21
CA LEU A 73 6.09 -3.29 -2.48
C LEU A 73 7.10 -2.50 -1.65
N LEU A 74 6.97 -1.18 -1.57
CA LEU A 74 7.82 -0.34 -0.75
C LEU A 74 7.68 -0.71 0.73
N THR A 75 6.46 -0.85 1.25
CA THR A 75 6.27 -1.24 2.65
C THR A 75 6.86 -2.62 2.97
N LEU A 76 6.74 -3.60 2.05
CA LEU A 76 7.36 -4.91 2.22
C LEU A 76 8.89 -4.84 2.15
N ALA A 77 9.46 -4.09 1.20
CA ALA A 77 10.90 -3.89 1.09
C ALA A 77 11.47 -3.25 2.37
N MET A 78 10.75 -2.27 2.94
CA MET A 78 11.13 -1.65 4.20
C MET A 78 11.07 -2.64 5.36
N LEU A 79 10.05 -3.49 5.44
CA LEU A 79 9.98 -4.54 6.45
C LEU A 79 11.16 -5.52 6.33
N VAL A 80 11.48 -5.98 5.11
CA VAL A 80 12.62 -6.87 4.87
C VAL A 80 13.92 -6.20 5.31
N ALA A 81 14.12 -4.92 4.95
CA ALA A 81 15.28 -4.15 5.37
C ALA A 81 15.35 -4.00 6.90
N ALA A 82 14.23 -3.78 7.59
CA ALA A 82 14.17 -3.72 9.04
C ALA A 82 14.68 -5.01 9.68
N ILE A 83 14.15 -6.15 9.20
CA ILE A 83 14.47 -7.48 9.72
C ILE A 83 15.94 -7.82 9.46
N THR A 84 16.46 -7.54 8.26
CA THR A 84 17.84 -7.88 7.89
C THR A 84 18.86 -6.99 8.56
N LEU A 85 18.58 -5.69 8.71
CA LEU A 85 19.47 -4.71 9.34
C LEU A 85 19.32 -4.62 10.86
N ARG A 86 18.36 -5.36 11.45
CA ARG A 86 17.98 -5.29 12.88
C ARG A 86 17.68 -3.86 13.35
N LEU A 87 16.98 -3.09 12.52
CA LEU A 87 16.50 -1.73 12.81
C LEU A 87 15.14 -1.75 13.53
#